data_AF-A0A8C5BS01-F1
#
_entry.id   AF-A0A8C5BS01-F1
#
_cell.length_a   1.000
_cell.length_b   1.000
_cell.length_c   1.000
_cell.angle_alpha   90.00
_cell.angle_beta   90.00
_cell.angle_gamma   90.00
#
_symmetry.space_group_name_H-M   'P 1'
#
loop_
_entity.id
_entity.type
_entity.pdbx_description
1 polymer ?
#
loop_
_entity_poly.entity_id
_entity_poly.type
_entity_poly.pdbx_seq_one_letter_code
_entity_poly.pdbx_strand_id
1 'polypeptide(L)'
;MGSKVSSKMAAPAARVIQAIRPRAPLIKFPDRLGVAKPNASEAIQVLAVNMAQQSPPNSMSVGTTPPYRPAVPFTRLPGSPDTLASIKLVPQRYRRRPMVVEEMEYIQRGGPE
;
A
#
# COMPACT_ATOMS: atom_id res chain seq x y z
N MET A 1 74.18 15.52 -29.66
CA MET A 1 73.63 16.47 -28.65
C MET A 1 72.14 16.59 -28.95
N GLY A 2 71.24 15.92 -28.23
CA GLY A 2 70.78 16.28 -26.88
C GLY A 2 69.97 17.58 -26.99
N SER A 3 68.64 17.59 -26.98
CA SER A 3 67.83 17.33 -25.79
C SER A 3 66.37 17.04 -26.13
N LYS A 4 65.80 16.04 -25.46
CA LYS A 4 64.37 15.72 -25.44
C LYS A 4 63.63 16.83 -24.69
N VAL A 5 62.68 17.50 -25.34
CA VAL A 5 61.79 18.45 -24.66
C VAL A 5 60.83 17.66 -23.76
N SER A 6 61.00 17.85 -22.45
CA SER A 6 60.22 17.17 -21.41
C SER A 6 58.82 17.77 -21.37
N SER A 7 57.82 17.00 -21.79
CA SER A 7 56.41 17.31 -21.58
C SER A 7 56.10 17.23 -20.09
N LYS A 8 56.02 18.39 -19.42
CA LYS A 8 55.53 18.49 -18.04
C LYS A 8 54.00 18.46 -18.06
N MET A 9 53.42 17.27 -17.93
CA MET A 9 52.00 17.11 -17.60
C MET A 9 51.81 17.46 -16.12
N ALA A 10 51.25 18.64 -15.83
CA ALA A 10 50.73 18.94 -14.49
C ALA A 10 49.35 18.27 -14.36
N ALA A 11 49.31 17.12 -13.68
CA ALA A 11 48.07 16.42 -13.39
C ALA A 11 47.15 17.31 -12.53
N PRO A 12 45.83 17.38 -12.82
CA PRO A 12 44.90 18.06 -11.93
C PRO A 12 44.84 17.27 -10.61
N ALA A 13 45.40 17.85 -9.55
CA ALA A 13 45.26 17.33 -8.20
C ALA A 13 43.78 17.45 -7.79
N ALA A 14 43.03 16.36 -7.98
CA ALA A 14 41.63 16.28 -7.60
C ALA A 14 41.50 16.41 -6.08
N ARG A 15 40.76 17.44 -5.62
CA ARG A 15 40.46 17.62 -4.20
C ARG A 15 39.52 16.48 -3.77
N VAL A 16 39.98 15.65 -2.84
CA VAL A 16 39.17 14.59 -2.23
C VAL A 16 38.15 15.25 -1.31
N ILE A 17 36.91 15.39 -1.78
CA ILE A 17 35.78 15.84 -0.94
C ILE A 17 35.33 14.63 -0.14
N GLN A 18 35.66 14.58 1.15
CA GLN A 18 35.02 13.64 2.06
C GLN A 18 33.56 14.05 2.24
N ALA A 19 32.67 13.36 1.53
CA ALA A 19 31.23 13.50 1.71
C ALA A 19 30.84 12.90 3.07
N ILE A 20 30.73 13.75 4.10
CA ILE A 20 30.20 13.35 5.41
C ILE A 20 28.69 13.20 5.27
N ARG A 21 28.15 12.02 5.60
CA ARG A 21 26.72 11.77 5.59
C ARG A 21 26.04 12.65 6.66
N PRO A 22 25.14 13.58 6.28
CA PRO A 22 24.41 14.35 7.26
C PRO A 22 23.55 13.44 8.13
N ARG A 23 23.52 13.71 9.43
CA ARG A 23 22.72 12.94 10.40
C ARG A 23 21.23 13.19 10.15
N ALA A 24 20.47 12.12 9.94
CA ALA A 24 19.00 12.21 9.88
C ALA A 24 18.44 12.39 11.31
N PRO A 25 17.61 13.42 11.56
CA PRO A 25 16.98 13.58 12.86
C PRO A 25 15.96 12.46 13.12
N LEU A 26 15.82 12.07 14.39
CA LEU A 26 14.79 11.12 14.81
C LEU A 26 13.41 11.77 14.71
N ILE A 27 12.42 10.99 14.30
CA ILE A 27 11.02 11.41 14.34
C ILE A 27 10.60 11.68 15.78
N LYS A 28 9.86 12.76 16.01
CA LYS A 28 9.29 13.11 17.32
C LYS A 28 7.79 12.90 17.27
N PHE A 29 7.25 12.26 18.30
CA PHE A 29 5.80 12.15 18.47
C PHE A 29 5.27 13.38 19.24
N PRO A 30 4.06 13.87 18.91
CA PRO A 30 3.41 14.94 19.66
C PRO A 30 3.20 14.55 21.12
N ASP A 31 3.32 15.53 22.01
CA ASP A 31 3.05 15.34 23.44
C ASP A 31 1.57 15.00 23.65
N ARG A 32 1.31 13.91 24.38
CA ARG A 32 -0.04 13.37 24.61
C ARG A 32 -0.63 13.81 25.95
N LEU A 33 0.09 14.63 26.72
CA LEU A 33 -0.34 15.05 28.05
C LEU A 33 -1.53 16.02 28.05
N GLY A 34 -1.79 16.73 26.95
CA GLY A 34 -2.90 17.69 26.81
C GLY A 34 -4.09 17.20 25.99
N VAL A 35 -3.99 16.02 25.36
CA VAL A 35 -5.08 15.49 24.52
C VAL A 35 -5.87 14.49 25.35
N ALA A 36 -7.11 14.85 25.71
CA ALA A 36 -8.02 13.91 26.33
C ALA A 36 -8.11 12.65 25.45
N LYS A 37 -7.74 11.50 26.03
CA LYS A 37 -7.79 10.22 25.34
C LYS A 37 -9.26 10.01 24.92
N PRO A 38 -9.60 10.05 23.61
CA PRO A 38 -10.99 9.94 23.21
C PRO A 38 -11.51 8.61 23.74
N ASN A 39 -12.68 8.64 24.37
CA ASN A 39 -13.32 7.45 24.87
C ASN A 39 -13.44 6.46 23.69
N ALA A 40 -13.03 5.20 23.87
CA ALA A 40 -13.05 4.21 22.81
C ALA A 40 -14.44 4.12 22.15
N SER A 41 -15.50 4.29 22.94
CA SER A 41 -16.89 4.32 22.46
C SER A 41 -17.19 5.51 21.54
N GLU A 42 -16.69 6.70 21.86
CA GLU A 42 -16.88 7.90 21.04
C GLU A 42 -16.06 7.83 19.76
N ALA A 43 -14.83 7.33 19.83
CA ALA A 43 -13.99 7.10 18.66
C ALA A 43 -14.64 6.13 17.67
N ILE A 44 -15.25 5.04 18.18
CA ILE A 44 -15.99 4.08 17.35
C ILE A 44 -17.23 4.73 16.71
N GLN A 45 -17.97 5.55 17.46
CA GLN A 45 -19.15 6.26 16.91
C GLN A 45 -18.77 7.25 15.81
N VAL A 46 -17.71 8.04 15.98
CA VAL A 46 -17.24 8.98 14.94
C VAL A 46 -16.82 8.25 13.67
N LEU A 47 -16.14 7.10 13.82
CA LEU A 47 -15.76 6.26 12.68
C LEU A 47 -16.98 5.64 11.98
N ALA A 48 -17.99 5.20 12.75
CA ALA A 48 -19.22 4.63 12.21
C ALA A 48 -20.07 5.68 11.46
N VAL A 49 -20.18 6.90 11.98
CA VAL A 49 -20.93 7.99 11.33
C VAL A 49 -20.28 8.41 10.02
N ASN A 50 -18.95 8.50 9.98
CA ASN A 50 -18.24 8.82 8.74
C ASN A 50 -18.34 7.71 7.67
N MET A 51 -18.47 6.44 8.08
CA MET A 51 -18.68 5.31 7.17
C MET A 51 -20.09 5.31 6.55
N ALA A 52 -21.12 5.67 7.33
CA ALA A 52 -22.50 5.71 6.86
C ALA A 52 -22.76 6.81 5.81
N GLN A 53 -21.91 7.84 5.73
CA GLN A 53 -22.02 8.91 4.74
C GLN A 53 -21.40 8.55 3.38
N GLN A 54 -20.72 7.41 3.26
CA GLN A 54 -20.04 6.97 2.02
C GLN A 54 -20.82 5.93 1.21
N SER A 55 -22.01 5.50 1.65
CA SER A 55 -22.86 4.60 0.88
C SER A 55 -23.83 5.37 -0.04
N PRO A 56 -23.77 5.17 -1.38
CA PRO A 56 -24.83 5.65 -2.26
C PRO A 56 -26.10 4.80 -2.06
N PRO A 57 -27.31 5.39 -2.15
CA PRO A 57 -28.56 4.65 -2.05
C PRO A 57 -28.83 3.97 -3.38
N ASN A 58 -28.25 2.79 -3.65
CA ASN A 58 -28.69 1.92 -4.73
C ASN A 58 -28.09 0.51 -4.60
N SER A 59 -28.82 -0.40 -3.98
CA SER A 59 -28.99 -1.79 -4.45
C SER A 59 -29.94 -2.55 -3.51
N MET A 60 -31.25 -2.33 -3.68
CA MET A 60 -32.21 -3.38 -3.33
C MET A 60 -32.21 -4.39 -4.48
N SER A 61 -31.56 -5.54 -4.27
CA SER A 61 -31.76 -6.73 -5.11
C SER A 61 -32.24 -7.86 -4.20
N VAL A 62 -33.53 -8.17 -4.31
CA VAL A 62 -34.17 -9.37 -3.78
C VAL A 62 -33.47 -10.59 -4.39
N GLY A 63 -32.96 -11.49 -3.55
CA GLY A 63 -32.32 -12.73 -3.99
C GLY A 63 -31.90 -13.59 -2.81
N THR A 64 -32.75 -14.58 -2.50
CA THR A 64 -32.54 -15.82 -1.72
C THR A 64 -31.33 -15.90 -0.78
N THR A 65 -31.64 -15.95 0.51
CA THR A 65 -30.75 -16.28 1.63
C THR A 65 -29.98 -17.61 1.42
N PRO A 66 -28.63 -17.63 1.46
CA PRO A 66 -27.86 -18.80 1.84
C PRO A 66 -27.72 -18.86 3.39
N PRO A 67 -27.48 -20.04 3.98
CA PRO A 67 -27.43 -20.20 5.42
C PRO A 67 -26.29 -19.38 6.02
N TYR A 68 -26.65 -18.63 7.07
CA TYR A 68 -25.81 -17.95 8.07
C TYR A 68 -24.29 -18.07 7.87
N ARG A 69 -23.71 -17.14 7.12
CA ARG A 69 -22.33 -16.69 7.36
C ARG A 69 -22.42 -15.29 7.94
N PRO A 70 -21.57 -14.91 8.92
CA PRO A 70 -21.34 -13.49 9.13
C PRO A 70 -20.86 -12.97 7.78
N ALA A 71 -21.66 -12.09 7.17
CA ALA A 71 -21.25 -11.33 6.00
C ALA A 71 -20.02 -10.54 6.43
N VAL A 72 -18.84 -11.16 6.31
CA VAL A 72 -17.58 -10.45 6.38
C VAL A 72 -17.73 -9.38 5.31
N PRO A 73 -17.79 -8.09 5.67
CA PRO A 73 -17.84 -7.07 4.66
C PRO A 73 -16.59 -7.31 3.82
N PHE A 74 -16.78 -7.68 2.55
CA PHE A 74 -15.72 -7.56 1.58
C PHE A 74 -15.35 -6.09 1.64
N THR A 75 -14.29 -5.77 2.39
CA THR A 75 -13.75 -4.44 2.47
C THR A 75 -13.22 -4.17 1.07
N ARG A 76 -14.11 -3.66 0.21
CA ARG A 76 -13.71 -3.11 -1.07
C ARG A 76 -12.76 -2.00 -0.67
N LEU A 77 -11.46 -2.28 -0.80
CA LEU A 77 -10.44 -1.27 -0.59
C LEU A 77 -10.87 -0.07 -1.45
N PRO A 78 -10.91 1.15 -0.88
CA PRO A 78 -11.23 2.33 -1.68
C PRO A 78 -10.20 2.40 -2.82
N GLY A 79 -10.65 2.19 -4.06
CA GLY A 79 -9.77 2.05 -5.22
C GLY A 79 -10.47 1.46 -6.44
N SER A 80 -9.83 1.61 -7.61
CA SER A 80 -10.30 0.95 -8.84
C SER A 80 -10.22 -0.57 -8.66
N PRO A 81 -11.26 -1.33 -9.01
CA PRO A 81 -11.15 -2.78 -9.06
C PRO A 81 -10.06 -3.18 -10.05
N ASP A 82 -9.38 -4.29 -9.75
CA ASP A 82 -8.40 -4.86 -10.67
C ASP A 82 -9.12 -5.27 -11.96
N THR A 83 -8.60 -4.82 -13.11
CA THR A 83 -9.08 -5.20 -14.44
C THR A 83 -7.98 -5.95 -15.17
N LEU A 84 -8.35 -6.73 -16.20
CA LEU A 84 -7.36 -7.42 -17.03
C LEU A 84 -6.36 -6.46 -17.68
N ALA A 85 -6.77 -5.20 -17.92
CA ALA A 85 -5.89 -4.15 -18.38
C ALA A 85 -4.88 -3.71 -17.31
N SER A 86 -5.30 -3.52 -16.04
CA SER A 86 -4.39 -3.11 -14.96
C SER A 86 -3.34 -4.20 -14.66
N ILE A 87 -3.73 -5.47 -14.72
CA ILE A 87 -2.82 -6.61 -14.52
C ILE A 87 -1.71 -6.64 -15.59
N LYS A 88 -2.02 -6.22 -16.83
CA LYS A 88 -1.02 -6.15 -17.91
C LYS A 88 0.03 -5.06 -17.69
N LEU A 89 -0.27 -4.01 -16.92
CA LEU A 89 0.66 -2.91 -16.64
C LEU A 89 1.77 -3.31 -15.65
N VAL A 90 1.48 -4.23 -14.73
CA VAL A 90 2.48 -4.66 -13.73
C VAL A 90 3.40 -5.75 -14.28
N PRO A 91 4.69 -5.78 -13.87
CA PRO A 91 5.62 -6.84 -14.25
C PRO A 91 5.12 -8.23 -13.86
N GLN A 92 5.50 -9.25 -14.64
CA GLN A 92 5.02 -10.64 -14.49
C GLN A 92 5.20 -11.19 -13.07
N ARG A 93 6.31 -10.85 -12.40
CA ARG A 93 6.63 -11.26 -11.02
C ARG A 93 5.64 -10.77 -9.95
N TYR A 94 4.82 -9.77 -10.27
CA TYR A 94 3.82 -9.20 -9.37
C TYR A 94 2.38 -9.59 -9.77
N ARG A 95 2.20 -10.30 -10.89
CA ARG A 95 0.87 -10.75 -11.32
C ARG A 95 0.43 -11.95 -10.50
N ARG A 96 -0.82 -11.94 -10.06
CA ARG A 96 -1.46 -13.11 -9.43
C ARG A 96 -1.64 -14.21 -10.47
N ARG A 97 -1.66 -15.47 -10.02
CA ARG A 97 -1.98 -16.62 -10.88
C ARG A 97 -3.48 -16.63 -11.17
N PRO A 98 -3.91 -17.02 -12.39
CA PRO A 98 -5.32 -17.26 -12.66
C PRO A 98 -5.81 -18.41 -11.77
N MET A 99 -7.03 -18.26 -11.24
CA MET A 99 -7.70 -19.25 -10.39
C MET A 99 -8.81 -19.93 -11.19
N VAL A 100 -8.99 -21.24 -11.01
CA VAL A 100 -10.04 -22.00 -11.69
C VAL A 100 -11.40 -21.69 -11.06
N VAL A 101 -12.48 -21.69 -11.85
CA VAL A 101 -13.84 -21.39 -11.35
C VAL A 101 -14.26 -22.35 -10.24
N GLU A 102 -14.02 -23.65 -10.42
CA GLU A 102 -14.26 -24.67 -9.39
C GLU A 102 -13.52 -24.37 -8.07
N GLU A 103 -12.29 -23.89 -8.15
CA GLU A 103 -11.50 -23.51 -6.97
C GLU A 103 -12.09 -22.26 -6.29
N MET A 104 -12.52 -21.27 -7.07
CA MET A 104 -13.22 -20.10 -6.53
C MET A 104 -14.47 -20.51 -5.76
N GLU A 105 -15.26 -21.44 -6.33
CA GLU A 105 -16.47 -21.96 -5.69
C GLU A 105 -16.16 -22.78 -4.45
N TYR A 106 -15.13 -23.63 -4.47
CA TYR A 106 -14.70 -24.41 -3.31
C TYR A 106 -14.24 -23.51 -2.16
N ILE A 107 -13.48 -22.45 -2.45
CA ILE A 107 -13.03 -21.46 -1.46
C ILE A 107 -14.24 -20.70 -0.89
N GLN A 108 -15.18 -20.28 -1.74
CA GLN A 108 -16.40 -19.59 -1.30
C GLN A 108 -17.30 -20.51 -0.46
N ARG A 109 -17.50 -21.76 -0.90
CA ARG A 109 -18.29 -22.78 -0.20
C ARG A 109 -17.61 -23.27 1.07
N GLY A 110 -16.28 -23.17 1.17
CA GLY A 110 -15.54 -23.45 2.40
C GLY A 110 -15.17 -24.91 2.62
N GLY A 111 -15.08 -25.73 1.56
CA GLY A 111 -14.64 -27.12 1.66
C GLY A 111 -15.65 -28.15 1.14
N PRO A 112 -15.35 -29.46 1.33
CA PRO A 112 -16.32 -30.55 1.19
C PRO A 112 -17.19 -30.62 2.45
N GLU A 113 -18.44 -31.04 2.28
CA GLU A 113 -19.39 -31.29 3.37
C GLU A 113 -19.00 -32.50 4.24
#